data_AF-A0A7S1VY60-F1
#
_entry.id   AF-A0A7S1VY60-F1
#
_cell.length_a   1.000
_cell.length_b   1.000
_cell.length_c   1.000
_cell.angle_alpha   90.00
_cell.angle_beta   90.00
_cell.angle_gamma   90.00
#
_symmetry.space_group_name_H-M   'P 1'
#
loop_
_entity.id
_entity.type
_entity.pdbx_description
1 polymer ?
#
loop_
_entity_poly.entity_id
_entity_poly.type
_entity_poly.pdbx_seq_one_letter_code
_entity_poly.pdbx_strand_id
1 'polypeptide(L)'
;MQSLPISPKEKKNSAISIKDKWNFPLSLFLIVFLAGFAAYVYSLVLPEGRSDVSEGLSLSASRELRDVGLDAYLWKKIAKSSEDIGNGWTKHTFDPQNRPTNLRGGENGDRHMAGPICISGTPYSVFSRRGSDPSRLLIFFHGGGACWSNFYHCTVDIDGQEPSSWSSQRGIWDDNNPSNPFRTYNIVYMPYCDGSCWVGDKDVKDFAFPARDKTGGW
;
A
#
# COMPACT_ATOMS: atom_id res chain seq x y z
N MET A 1 11.15 58.02 -71.72
CA MET A 1 10.73 57.30 -70.50
C MET A 1 11.69 56.13 -70.28
N GLN A 2 12.30 56.07 -69.09
CA GLN A 2 13.22 55.03 -68.63
C GLN A 2 12.50 53.72 -68.31
N SER A 3 13.10 52.55 -68.59
CA SER A 3 13.60 51.60 -67.56
C SER A 3 14.11 50.27 -68.16
N LEU A 4 15.01 49.62 -67.40
CA LEU A 4 16.04 48.60 -67.70
C LEU A 4 15.54 47.12 -67.53
N PRO A 5 16.38 46.06 -67.71
CA PRO A 5 16.09 44.80 -68.43
C PRO A 5 16.01 43.55 -67.50
N ILE A 6 16.12 42.31 -68.05
CA ILE A 6 17.02 41.20 -67.61
C ILE A 6 16.69 39.85 -68.32
N SER A 7 17.76 39.11 -68.65
CA SER A 7 17.90 37.82 -69.36
C SER A 7 17.41 36.56 -68.59
N PRO A 8 17.09 35.46 -69.30
CA PRO A 8 17.10 34.10 -68.74
C PRO A 8 18.26 33.22 -69.26
N LYS A 9 18.92 32.52 -68.33
CA LYS A 9 19.83 31.38 -68.57
C LYS A 9 19.02 30.08 -68.58
N GLU A 10 19.26 29.19 -69.54
CA GLU A 10 18.69 27.83 -69.56
C GLU A 10 19.77 26.74 -69.39
N LYS A 11 19.40 25.69 -68.63
CA LYS A 11 20.28 24.72 -67.96
C LYS A 11 20.68 23.54 -68.87
N LYS A 12 21.95 23.12 -68.81
CA LYS A 12 22.44 21.84 -69.35
C LYS A 12 22.13 20.69 -68.40
N ASN A 13 21.56 19.62 -68.94
CA ASN A 13 21.35 18.33 -68.28
C ASN A 13 22.68 17.58 -68.07
N SER A 14 22.86 16.91 -66.94
CA SER A 14 23.94 15.95 -66.74
C SER A 14 23.41 14.74 -65.95
N ALA A 15 23.53 13.56 -66.56
CA ALA A 15 23.09 12.29 -66.00
C ALA A 15 23.95 11.89 -64.79
N ILE A 16 23.31 11.45 -63.72
CA ILE A 16 23.97 10.94 -62.50
C ILE A 16 24.21 9.44 -62.66
N SER A 17 25.48 9.03 -62.60
CA SER A 17 25.92 7.63 -62.65
C SER A 17 25.63 6.92 -61.31
N ILE A 18 25.06 5.72 -61.36
CA ILE A 18 24.60 4.93 -60.20
C ILE A 18 25.77 4.26 -59.43
N LYS A 19 27.02 4.37 -59.92
CA LYS A 19 28.18 3.68 -59.34
C LYS A 19 28.70 4.28 -58.03
N ASP A 20 28.23 5.45 -57.62
CA ASP A 20 28.77 6.16 -56.44
C ASP A 20 28.01 5.91 -55.12
N LYS A 21 27.04 4.98 -55.08
CA LYS A 21 26.15 4.81 -53.91
C LYS A 21 26.53 3.73 -52.89
N TRP A 22 27.59 2.95 -53.10
CA TRP A 22 27.91 1.82 -52.22
C TRP A 22 29.41 1.69 -51.92
N ASN A 23 29.98 2.71 -51.26
CA ASN A 23 31.23 2.58 -50.52
C ASN A 23 30.91 2.53 -49.03
N PHE A 24 30.36 1.39 -48.55
CA PHE A 24 30.32 1.13 -47.12
C PHE A 24 31.74 0.78 -46.66
N PRO A 25 32.34 1.49 -45.70
CA PRO A 25 33.68 1.19 -45.27
C PRO A 25 33.65 -0.19 -44.58
N LEU A 26 34.53 -1.09 -45.03
CA LEU A 26 34.68 -2.46 -44.50
C LEU A 26 34.79 -2.49 -42.96
N SER A 27 35.26 -1.39 -42.36
CA SER A 27 35.32 -1.18 -40.91
C SER A 27 33.94 -1.17 -40.23
N LEU A 28 32.89 -0.64 -40.86
CA LEU A 28 31.55 -0.60 -40.27
C LEU A 28 30.93 -2.00 -40.21
N PHE A 29 31.14 -2.82 -41.24
CA PHE A 29 30.72 -4.22 -41.23
C PHE A 29 31.44 -5.01 -40.14
N LEU A 30 32.75 -4.79 -39.99
CA LEU A 30 33.54 -5.48 -38.97
C LEU A 30 33.08 -5.11 -37.55
N ILE A 31 32.75 -3.84 -37.31
CA ILE A 31 32.25 -3.36 -36.01
C ILE A 31 30.89 -3.98 -35.70
N VAL A 32 29.96 -4.00 -36.65
CA VAL A 32 28.63 -4.61 -36.47
C VAL A 32 28.75 -6.11 -36.20
N PHE A 33 29.65 -6.79 -36.92
CA PHE A 33 29.87 -8.23 -36.74
C PHE A 33 30.50 -8.56 -35.38
N LEU A 34 31.49 -7.78 -34.93
CA LEU A 34 32.12 -7.95 -33.63
C LEU A 34 31.15 -7.64 -32.48
N ALA A 35 30.32 -6.60 -32.61
CA ALA A 35 29.29 -6.29 -31.63
C ALA A 35 28.22 -7.39 -31.54
N GLY A 36 27.79 -7.93 -32.68
CA GLY A 36 26.85 -9.05 -32.74
C GLY A 36 27.44 -10.33 -32.14
N PHE A 37 28.70 -10.63 -32.44
CA PHE A 37 29.40 -11.80 -31.88
C PHE A 37 29.61 -11.67 -30.36
N ALA A 38 29.98 -10.48 -29.87
CA ALA A 38 30.10 -10.23 -28.44
C ALA A 38 28.75 -10.40 -27.72
N ALA A 39 27.65 -9.90 -28.28
CA ALA A 39 26.32 -10.08 -27.73
C ALA A 39 25.89 -11.57 -27.71
N TYR A 40 26.22 -12.30 -28.78
CA TYR A 40 25.96 -13.74 -28.87
C TYR A 40 26.75 -14.54 -27.82
N VAL A 41 28.06 -14.30 -27.70
CA VAL A 41 28.88 -14.94 -26.66
C VAL A 41 28.39 -14.56 -25.26
N TYR A 42 28.01 -13.30 -25.03
CA TYR A 42 27.44 -12.86 -23.76
C TYR A 42 26.15 -13.61 -23.41
N SER A 43 25.29 -13.86 -24.41
CA SER A 43 24.04 -14.64 -24.23
C SER A 43 24.29 -16.12 -23.91
N LEU A 44 25.42 -16.68 -24.34
CA LEU A 44 25.81 -18.07 -24.05
C LEU A 44 26.48 -18.23 -22.68
N VAL A 45 26.98 -17.14 -22.09
CA VAL A 45 27.72 -17.15 -20.81
C VAL A 45 26.86 -16.67 -19.63
N LEU A 46 25.63 -16.20 -19.88
CA LEU A 46 24.69 -15.93 -18.78
C LEU A 46 24.30 -17.24 -18.11
N PRO A 47 24.54 -17.40 -16.80
CA PRO A 47 24.08 -18.57 -16.08
C PRO A 47 22.54 -18.53 -16.05
N GLU A 48 21.92 -19.52 -16.70
CA GLU A 48 20.53 -19.88 -16.42
C GLU A 48 20.45 -20.27 -14.94
N GLY A 49 19.80 -19.43 -14.13
CA GLY A 49 19.43 -19.80 -12.77
C GLY A 49 19.94 -18.87 -11.67
N ARG A 50 19.45 -17.64 -11.66
CA ARG A 50 18.93 -17.09 -10.41
C ARG A 50 17.44 -16.90 -10.65
N SER A 51 16.62 -17.81 -10.09
CA SER A 51 15.20 -17.58 -9.96
C SER A 51 15.04 -16.27 -9.21
N ASP A 52 14.62 -15.25 -9.92
CA ASP A 52 14.15 -14.01 -9.33
C ASP A 52 13.00 -14.43 -8.41
N VAL A 53 13.26 -14.44 -7.09
CA VAL A 53 12.17 -14.56 -6.12
C VAL A 53 11.41 -13.28 -6.31
N SER A 54 10.29 -13.34 -7.05
CA SER A 54 9.48 -12.15 -7.30
C SER A 54 9.20 -11.50 -5.95
N GLU A 55 9.70 -10.28 -5.74
CA GLU A 55 9.32 -9.47 -4.59
C GLU A 55 7.80 -9.24 -4.69
N GLY A 56 7.02 -10.11 -4.05
CA GLY A 56 5.57 -10.08 -4.17
C GLY A 56 4.89 -11.43 -3.93
N LEU A 57 3.56 -11.38 -3.97
CA LEU A 57 2.70 -12.55 -3.88
C LEU A 57 2.90 -13.45 -5.10
N SER A 58 2.93 -14.77 -4.89
CA SER A 58 2.83 -15.71 -6.01
C SER A 58 1.52 -15.51 -6.77
N LEU A 59 1.48 -15.96 -8.03
CA LEU A 59 0.27 -15.83 -8.84
C LEU A 59 -0.94 -16.53 -8.19
N SER A 60 -0.74 -17.69 -7.57
CA SER A 60 -1.78 -18.41 -6.83
C SER A 60 -2.25 -17.64 -5.61
N ALA A 61 -1.33 -17.16 -4.77
CA ALA A 61 -1.69 -16.36 -3.60
C ALA A 61 -2.44 -15.08 -4.00
N SER A 62 -2.03 -14.42 -5.08
CA SER A 62 -2.75 -13.25 -5.59
C SER A 62 -4.18 -13.58 -6.06
N ARG A 63 -4.41 -14.78 -6.59
CA ARG A 63 -5.75 -15.24 -7.00
C ARG A 63 -6.61 -15.51 -5.78
N GLU A 64 -6.09 -16.23 -4.80
CA GLU A 64 -6.82 -16.50 -3.55
C GLU A 64 -7.26 -15.20 -2.87
N LEU A 65 -6.38 -14.18 -2.81
CA LEU A 65 -6.74 -12.88 -2.26
C LEU A 65 -7.85 -12.18 -3.05
N ARG A 66 -7.88 -12.32 -4.38
CA ARG A 66 -8.96 -11.77 -5.22
C ARG A 66 -10.25 -12.56 -5.06
N ASP A 67 -10.17 -13.88 -4.92
CA ASP A 67 -11.34 -14.76 -4.79
C ASP A 67 -12.09 -14.50 -3.47
N VAL A 68 -11.36 -14.15 -2.40
CA VAL A 68 -11.96 -13.69 -1.13
C VAL A 68 -12.24 -12.19 -1.09
N GLY A 69 -11.97 -11.46 -2.18
CA GLY A 69 -12.22 -10.03 -2.31
C GLY A 69 -11.29 -9.13 -1.49
N LEU A 70 -10.15 -9.62 -0.99
CA LEU A 70 -9.20 -8.82 -0.19
C LEU A 70 -8.48 -7.76 -1.03
N ASP A 71 -8.44 -7.93 -2.35
CA ASP A 71 -7.98 -6.94 -3.33
C ASP A 71 -8.76 -5.62 -3.28
N ALA A 72 -9.96 -5.65 -2.69
CA ALA A 72 -10.72 -4.51 -2.20
C ALA A 72 -9.88 -3.45 -1.48
N TYR A 73 -8.94 -3.90 -0.65
CA TYR A 73 -8.17 -3.08 0.28
C TYR A 73 -6.74 -2.83 -0.20
N LEU A 74 -6.20 -3.72 -1.03
CA LEU A 74 -4.83 -3.60 -1.53
C LEU A 74 -4.69 -2.35 -2.41
N TRP A 75 -3.62 -1.58 -2.17
CA TRP A 75 -3.28 -0.38 -2.93
C TRP A 75 -4.33 0.75 -2.89
N LYS A 76 -5.27 0.72 -1.94
CA LYS A 76 -6.28 1.77 -1.76
C LYS A 76 -6.05 2.54 -0.48
N LYS A 77 -6.24 3.86 -0.55
CA LYS A 77 -6.35 4.71 0.65
C LYS A 77 -7.78 4.57 1.19
N ILE A 78 -7.93 3.74 2.22
CA ILE A 78 -9.24 3.41 2.81
C ILE A 78 -9.54 4.21 4.10
N ALA A 79 -8.53 4.78 4.73
CA ALA A 79 -8.73 5.65 5.89
C ALA A 79 -9.44 6.94 5.47
N LYS A 80 -10.47 7.32 6.22
CA LYS A 80 -11.24 8.55 6.03
C LYS A 80 -10.38 9.77 6.34
N SER A 81 -9.65 9.73 7.44
CA SER A 81 -8.68 10.77 7.82
C SER A 81 -7.37 10.14 8.28
N SER A 82 -6.30 10.94 8.24
CA SER A 82 -5.03 10.58 8.85
C SER A 82 -4.41 11.84 9.44
N GLU A 83 -4.09 11.79 10.73
CA GLU A 83 -3.75 12.96 11.54
C GLU A 83 -2.47 12.66 12.33
N ASP A 84 -1.52 13.60 12.34
CA ASP A 84 -0.38 13.53 13.24
C ASP A 84 -0.85 13.87 14.65
N ILE A 85 -0.66 12.93 15.58
CA ILE A 85 -1.08 13.07 16.98
C ILE A 85 0.13 13.28 17.92
N GLY A 86 1.29 13.60 17.36
CA GLY A 86 2.53 13.85 18.09
C GLY A 86 3.32 12.58 18.40
N ASN A 87 4.55 12.78 18.87
CA ASN A 87 5.49 11.71 19.23
C ASN A 87 5.75 10.70 18.08
N GLY A 88 5.65 11.16 16.83
CA GLY A 88 5.85 10.35 15.63
C GLY A 88 4.69 9.44 15.26
N TRP A 89 3.55 9.54 15.95
CA TRP A 89 2.36 8.73 15.67
C TRP A 89 1.40 9.43 14.71
N THR A 90 0.87 8.66 13.77
CA THR A 90 -0.24 9.05 12.90
C THR A 90 -1.47 8.23 13.26
N LYS A 91 -2.58 8.88 13.57
CA LYS A 91 -3.91 8.27 13.74
C LYS A 91 -4.56 8.13 12.36
N HIS A 92 -5.10 6.96 12.05
CA HIS A 92 -5.86 6.67 10.84
C HIS A 92 -7.29 6.30 11.24
N THR A 93 -8.25 7.17 10.95
CA THR A 93 -9.67 6.97 11.28
C THR A 93 -10.40 6.40 10.07
N PHE A 94 -11.24 5.39 10.27
CA PHE A 94 -12.01 4.74 9.21
C PHE A 94 -13.47 5.18 9.23
N ASP A 95 -14.14 5.08 8.09
CA ASP A 95 -15.57 5.34 8.00
C ASP A 95 -16.35 4.03 8.21
N PRO A 96 -17.20 3.92 9.24
CA PRO A 96 -18.04 2.75 9.46
C PRO A 96 -19.01 2.46 8.32
N GLN A 97 -19.28 3.42 7.43
CA GLN A 97 -20.19 3.25 6.31
C GLN A 97 -19.48 2.88 5.00
N ASN A 98 -18.15 2.88 4.97
CA ASN A 98 -17.39 2.70 3.73
C ASN A 98 -16.74 1.30 3.65
N ARG A 99 -17.46 0.33 3.07
CA ARG A 99 -16.90 -0.98 2.66
C ARG A 99 -16.56 -0.95 1.18
N PRO A 100 -15.45 -1.56 0.77
CA PRO A 100 -15.27 -1.95 -0.62
C PRO A 100 -16.41 -2.85 -1.10
N THR A 101 -17.08 -2.45 -2.18
CA THR A 101 -18.30 -3.09 -2.71
C THR A 101 -18.10 -4.49 -3.28
N ASN A 102 -16.84 -4.91 -3.46
CA ASN A 102 -16.45 -6.22 -3.99
C ASN A 102 -16.33 -7.32 -2.91
N LEU A 103 -16.55 -7.00 -1.63
CA LEU A 103 -16.54 -7.99 -0.56
C LEU A 103 -17.90 -8.67 -0.44
N ARG A 104 -17.94 -10.00 -0.61
CA ARG A 104 -19.12 -10.82 -0.27
C ARG A 104 -19.37 -10.69 1.24
N GLY A 105 -20.46 -10.04 1.62
CA GLY A 105 -20.83 -9.87 3.03
C GLY A 105 -21.85 -8.76 3.19
N GLY A 106 -23.11 -9.16 3.18
CA GLY A 106 -24.27 -8.28 3.24
C GLY A 106 -25.51 -9.10 2.95
N GLU A 107 -25.64 -10.25 3.61
CA GLU A 107 -26.88 -11.01 3.56
C GLU A 107 -27.90 -10.19 4.35
N ASN A 108 -28.97 -9.75 3.66
CA ASN A 108 -30.24 -9.24 4.20
C ASN A 108 -30.54 -7.72 4.09
N GLY A 109 -29.78 -6.90 3.36
CA GLY A 109 -30.23 -5.54 3.01
C GLY A 109 -30.44 -4.59 4.20
N ASP A 110 -30.04 -5.00 5.41
CA ASP A 110 -29.87 -4.10 6.53
C ASP A 110 -28.74 -3.13 6.21
N ARG A 111 -28.86 -1.88 6.68
CA ARG A 111 -27.78 -0.88 6.64
C ARG A 111 -26.62 -1.37 7.51
N HIS A 112 -25.87 -2.36 7.02
CA HIS A 112 -24.67 -2.89 7.64
C HIS A 112 -23.66 -1.75 7.72
N MET A 113 -23.05 -1.57 8.89
CA MET A 113 -21.84 -0.78 9.00
C MET A 113 -20.79 -1.53 8.20
N ALA A 114 -20.46 -0.94 7.07
CA ALA A 114 -19.73 -1.58 6.00
C ALA A 114 -18.19 -1.50 6.27
N GLY A 115 -17.76 -0.53 7.06
CA GLY A 115 -16.37 -0.37 7.52
C GLY A 115 -16.18 -0.75 8.99
N PRO A 116 -14.93 -0.75 9.48
CA PRO A 116 -14.63 -1.13 10.86
C PRO A 116 -15.24 -0.14 11.87
N ILE A 117 -15.82 -0.70 12.92
CA ILE A 117 -16.56 0.03 13.96
C ILE A 117 -16.31 -0.60 15.32
N CYS A 118 -16.33 0.19 16.38
CA CYS A 118 -16.30 -0.33 17.75
C CYS A 118 -17.69 -0.85 18.15
N ILE A 119 -17.74 -1.69 19.20
CA ILE A 119 -19.00 -2.25 19.71
C ILE A 119 -19.98 -1.17 20.21
N SER A 120 -19.45 -0.01 20.64
CA SER A 120 -20.25 1.19 20.99
C SER A 120 -20.86 1.91 19.78
N GLY A 121 -20.54 1.51 18.56
CA GLY A 121 -20.96 2.18 17.32
C GLY A 121 -20.08 3.38 16.92
N THR A 122 -18.96 3.61 17.62
CA THR A 122 -18.01 4.68 17.29
C THR A 122 -17.05 4.28 16.16
N PRO A 123 -16.53 5.25 15.37
CA PRO A 123 -15.55 4.96 14.32
C PRO A 123 -14.26 4.33 14.86
N TYR A 124 -13.79 3.28 14.19
CA TYR A 124 -12.52 2.65 14.53
C TYR A 124 -11.32 3.47 14.04
N SER A 125 -10.19 3.39 14.77
CA SER A 125 -8.92 4.00 14.38
C SER A 125 -7.75 3.06 14.59
N VAL A 126 -6.75 3.16 13.72
CA VAL A 126 -5.44 2.47 13.83
C VAL A 126 -4.36 3.53 13.91
N PHE A 127 -3.25 3.23 14.58
CA PHE A 127 -2.13 4.16 14.71
C PHE A 127 -0.89 3.60 14.02
N SER A 128 -0.13 4.45 13.34
CA SER A 128 1.16 4.07 12.78
C SER A 128 2.28 4.96 13.30
N ARG A 129 3.47 4.40 13.45
CA ARG A 129 4.70 5.11 13.77
C ARG A 129 5.83 4.59 12.90
N ARG A 130 6.59 5.51 12.31
CA ARG A 130 7.76 5.14 11.51
C ARG A 130 8.96 4.83 12.41
N GLY A 131 9.60 3.71 12.13
CA GLY A 131 10.88 3.34 12.74
C GLY A 131 12.05 3.83 11.89
N SER A 132 13.26 3.70 12.44
CA SER A 132 14.49 3.98 11.70
C SER A 132 14.91 2.87 10.72
N ASP A 133 14.40 1.65 10.90
CA ASP A 133 14.60 0.53 9.96
C ASP A 133 13.33 0.32 9.11
N PRO A 134 13.32 0.72 7.83
CA PRO A 134 12.15 0.60 6.96
C PRO A 134 11.80 -0.84 6.59
N SER A 135 12.70 -1.81 6.81
CA SER A 135 12.50 -3.22 6.45
C SER A 135 11.76 -4.03 7.51
N ARG A 136 11.54 -3.43 8.70
CA ARG A 136 10.95 -4.10 9.86
C ARG A 136 9.59 -3.49 10.19
N LEU A 137 8.61 -4.35 10.40
CA LEU A 137 7.24 -3.98 10.77
C LEU A 137 6.79 -4.80 11.97
N LEU A 138 6.24 -4.12 12.98
CA LEU A 138 5.48 -4.70 14.08
C LEU A 138 4.02 -4.32 13.88
N ILE A 139 3.13 -5.31 13.82
CA ILE A 139 1.68 -5.10 13.93
C ILE A 139 1.26 -5.59 15.32
N PHE A 140 0.81 -4.67 16.17
CA PHE A 140 0.46 -4.96 17.56
C PHE A 140 -1.05 -4.85 17.77
N PHE A 141 -1.65 -5.93 18.25
CA PHE A 141 -3.07 -6.01 18.60
C PHE A 141 -3.22 -5.78 20.10
N HIS A 142 -3.86 -4.68 20.49
CA HIS A 142 -4.12 -4.40 21.90
C HIS A 142 -5.14 -5.40 22.48
N GLY A 143 -5.08 -5.58 23.80
CA GLY A 143 -6.07 -6.36 24.53
C GLY A 143 -7.20 -5.48 25.04
N GLY A 144 -8.21 -6.11 25.63
CA GLY A 144 -9.26 -5.35 26.33
C GLY A 144 -10.49 -6.18 26.65
N GLY A 145 -10.33 -7.45 27.04
CA GLY A 145 -11.45 -8.32 27.45
C GLY A 145 -12.32 -8.81 26.29
N ALA A 146 -13.55 -9.21 26.59
CA ALA A 146 -14.50 -9.80 25.64
C ALA A 146 -15.95 -9.45 26.03
N CYS A 147 -16.81 -9.28 25.03
CA CYS A 147 -18.23 -9.00 25.22
C CYS A 147 -19.11 -10.03 24.49
N TRP A 148 -20.13 -10.54 25.17
CA TRP A 148 -21.23 -11.33 24.58
C TRP A 148 -22.52 -11.10 25.36
N SER A 149 -23.61 -11.78 24.99
CA SER A 149 -24.93 -11.56 25.59
C SER A 149 -24.91 -11.66 27.12
N ASN A 150 -25.20 -10.53 27.79
CA ASN A 150 -25.19 -10.35 29.25
C ASN A 150 -23.80 -10.45 29.91
N PHE A 151 -22.71 -10.31 29.15
CA PHE A 151 -21.35 -10.25 29.64
C PHE A 151 -20.61 -9.14 28.92
N TYR A 152 -20.53 -7.95 29.53
CA TYR A 152 -20.00 -6.74 28.89
C TYR A 152 -18.65 -6.32 29.49
N HIS A 153 -17.70 -7.26 29.60
CA HIS A 153 -16.36 -7.01 30.15
C HIS A 153 -15.33 -6.81 29.05
N CYS A 154 -15.55 -5.80 28.20
CA CYS A 154 -14.60 -5.40 27.19
C CYS A 154 -14.40 -3.89 27.14
N THR A 155 -13.31 -3.46 26.52
CA THR A 155 -13.15 -2.08 26.06
C THR A 155 -14.11 -1.85 24.89
N VAL A 156 -14.92 -0.79 24.96
CA VAL A 156 -16.04 -0.56 24.02
C VAL A 156 -15.79 0.56 23.00
N ASP A 157 -14.74 1.35 23.21
CA ASP A 157 -14.33 2.45 22.34
C ASP A 157 -12.80 2.61 22.36
N ILE A 158 -12.29 3.42 21.44
CA ILE A 158 -10.84 3.71 21.31
C ILE A 158 -10.35 4.80 22.26
N ASP A 159 -11.25 5.46 22.99
CA ASP A 159 -10.91 6.63 23.81
C ASP A 159 -9.96 6.23 24.95
N GLY A 160 -8.89 7.00 25.13
CA GLY A 160 -7.84 6.71 26.12
C GLY A 160 -6.84 5.61 25.71
N GLN A 161 -7.02 4.97 24.55
CA GLN A 161 -6.06 3.99 24.02
C GLN A 161 -5.01 4.60 23.08
N GLU A 162 -5.07 5.92 22.80
CA GLU A 162 -4.15 6.57 21.88
C GLU A 162 -2.70 6.52 22.37
N PRO A 163 -1.75 6.03 21.56
CA PRO A 163 -0.37 5.80 22.00
C PRO A 163 0.38 7.11 22.31
N SER A 164 0.01 8.24 21.70
CA SER A 164 0.65 9.54 21.97
C SER A 164 0.64 9.93 23.46
N SER A 165 -0.33 9.41 24.22
CA SER A 165 -0.49 9.67 25.65
C SER A 165 0.39 8.82 26.59
N TRP A 166 0.90 7.65 26.14
CA TRP A 166 1.64 6.71 27.00
C TRP A 166 2.86 6.03 26.36
N SER A 167 3.02 6.06 25.03
CA SER A 167 3.95 5.18 24.31
C SER A 167 5.42 5.48 24.56
N SER A 168 5.83 6.70 24.91
CA SER A 168 7.26 7.02 25.05
C SER A 168 7.88 6.52 26.36
N GLN A 169 7.14 5.80 27.20
CA GLN A 169 7.48 5.74 28.62
C GLN A 169 7.93 4.35 29.10
N ARG A 170 7.53 3.23 28.45
CA ARG A 170 7.73 1.88 29.01
C ARG A 170 7.74 0.74 27.98
N GLY A 171 8.48 -0.32 28.30
CA GLY A 171 8.38 -1.63 27.64
C GLY A 171 8.80 -1.61 26.17
N ILE A 172 8.03 -2.28 25.31
CA ILE A 172 8.28 -2.33 23.85
C ILE A 172 8.04 -1.00 23.14
N TRP A 173 7.53 -0.01 23.86
CA TRP A 173 7.21 1.31 23.33
C TRP A 173 8.33 2.33 23.54
N ASP A 174 9.21 2.09 24.52
CA ASP A 174 10.41 2.89 24.76
C ASP A 174 11.45 2.55 23.70
N ASP A 175 11.62 3.44 22.73
CA ASP A 175 12.59 3.31 21.64
C ASP A 175 14.01 3.75 22.02
N ASN A 176 14.19 4.39 23.17
CA ASN A 176 15.50 4.72 23.72
C ASN A 176 16.09 3.57 24.52
N ASN A 177 15.28 2.58 24.89
CA ASN A 177 15.76 1.39 25.58
C ASN A 177 16.52 0.45 24.61
N PRO A 178 17.84 0.26 24.78
CA PRO A 178 18.61 -0.63 23.92
C PRO A 178 18.17 -2.10 24.01
N SER A 179 17.50 -2.49 25.10
CA SER A 179 16.96 -3.84 25.29
C SER A 179 15.62 -4.07 24.58
N ASN A 180 14.98 -3.02 24.03
CA ASN A 180 13.77 -3.16 23.25
C ASN A 180 14.11 -3.69 21.84
N PRO A 181 13.70 -4.92 21.47
CA PRO A 181 14.01 -5.49 20.16
C PRO A 181 13.26 -4.80 19.01
N PHE A 182 12.19 -4.04 19.32
CA PHE A 182 11.34 -3.36 18.35
C PHE A 182 11.65 -1.87 18.21
N ARG A 183 12.67 -1.35 18.89
CA ARG A 183 12.94 0.10 18.97
C ARG A 183 13.11 0.78 17.60
N THR A 184 13.60 0.06 16.60
CA THR A 184 13.82 0.58 15.24
C THR A 184 12.69 0.24 14.25
N TYR A 185 11.67 -0.51 14.68
CA TYR A 185 10.64 -1.05 13.79
C TYR A 185 9.63 0.03 13.42
N ASN A 186 9.07 -0.06 12.21
CA ASN A 186 7.78 0.57 11.95
C ASN A 186 6.72 -0.14 12.79
N ILE A 187 5.79 0.61 13.36
CA ILE A 187 4.76 0.06 14.22
C ILE A 187 3.39 0.41 13.65
N VAL A 188 2.52 -0.59 13.56
CA VAL A 188 1.08 -0.45 13.40
C VAL A 188 0.45 -0.93 14.70
N TYR A 189 -0.20 -0.02 15.42
CA TYR A 189 -0.87 -0.28 16.68
C TYR A 189 -2.40 -0.30 16.46
N MET A 190 -3.01 -1.43 16.78
CA MET A 190 -4.44 -1.70 16.60
C MET A 190 -5.10 -1.76 17.99
N PRO A 191 -5.76 -0.67 18.44
CA PRO A 191 -6.47 -0.66 19.73
C PRO A 191 -7.67 -1.62 19.68
N TYR A 192 -8.09 -2.15 20.83
CA TYR A 192 -9.21 -3.09 20.88
C TYR A 192 -10.49 -2.38 21.30
N CYS A 193 -11.59 -2.56 20.57
CA CYS A 193 -12.87 -1.94 20.92
C CYS A 193 -14.12 -2.68 20.42
N ASP A 194 -13.99 -3.87 19.85
CA ASP A 194 -15.10 -4.58 19.20
C ASP A 194 -15.67 -5.72 20.06
N GLY A 195 -15.02 -6.05 21.19
CA GLY A 195 -15.48 -7.07 22.13
C GLY A 195 -15.35 -8.51 21.63
N SER A 196 -14.82 -8.73 20.44
CA SER A 196 -14.81 -10.03 19.76
C SER A 196 -13.52 -10.82 19.92
N CYS A 197 -12.52 -10.30 20.62
CA CYS A 197 -11.16 -10.84 20.62
C CYS A 197 -10.56 -10.98 19.21
N TRP A 198 -10.82 -10.02 18.31
CA TRP A 198 -10.31 -9.99 16.93
C TRP A 198 -10.86 -11.08 15.99
N VAL A 199 -11.94 -11.77 16.37
CA VAL A 199 -12.57 -12.81 15.53
C VAL A 199 -13.96 -12.44 15.01
N GLY A 200 -14.44 -11.23 15.30
CA GLY A 200 -15.76 -10.75 14.90
C GLY A 200 -15.83 -10.32 13.44
N ASP A 201 -16.90 -10.74 12.75
CA ASP A 201 -17.18 -10.42 11.35
C ASP A 201 -18.66 -10.02 11.09
N LYS A 202 -19.44 -9.80 12.16
CA LYS A 202 -20.87 -9.51 12.09
C LYS A 202 -21.26 -8.30 12.93
N ASP A 203 -22.11 -7.47 12.34
CA ASP A 203 -22.83 -6.44 13.07
C ASP A 203 -23.97 -7.06 13.88
N VAL A 204 -24.00 -6.76 15.18
CA VAL A 204 -25.06 -7.22 16.08
C VAL A 204 -25.67 -6.00 16.78
N LYS A 205 -27.01 -5.90 16.71
CA LYS A 205 -27.77 -4.93 17.50
C LYS A 205 -28.20 -5.58 18.80
N ASP A 206 -27.54 -5.23 19.89
CA ASP A 206 -27.91 -5.66 21.23
C ASP A 206 -28.64 -4.54 21.97
N PHE A 207 -29.95 -4.70 22.17
CA PHE A 207 -30.78 -3.72 22.88
C PHE A 207 -30.59 -3.76 24.40
N ALA A 208 -29.95 -4.81 24.92
CA ALA A 208 -29.60 -4.92 26.34
C ALA A 208 -28.19 -4.39 26.63
N PHE A 209 -27.43 -4.01 25.60
CA PHE A 209 -26.09 -3.45 25.78
C PHE A 209 -26.17 -2.18 26.63
N PRO A 210 -25.43 -2.09 27.75
CA PRO A 210 -25.39 -0.89 28.56
C PRO A 210 -24.62 0.16 27.78
N ALA A 211 -25.35 0.99 27.02
CA ALA A 211 -24.74 2.12 26.34
C ALA A 211 -24.06 3.00 27.39
N ARG A 212 -22.77 3.31 27.18
CA ARG A 212 -22.03 4.26 28.01
C ARG A 212 -22.88 5.53 28.15
N ASP A 213 -23.24 5.89 29.38
CA ASP A 213 -23.90 7.17 29.57
C ASP A 213 -22.92 8.29 29.15
N LYS A 214 -23.42 9.46 28.75
CA LYS A 214 -22.57 10.58 28.30
C LYS A 214 -21.66 11.13 29.40
N THR A 215 -21.70 10.58 30.62
CA THR A 215 -20.89 10.96 31.79
C THR A 215 -19.83 9.91 32.14
N GLY A 216 -19.70 8.84 31.35
CA GLY A 216 -18.62 7.86 31.47
C GLY A 216 -18.82 6.80 32.56
N GLY A 217 -20.03 6.67 33.11
CA GLY A 217 -20.41 5.57 34.00
C GLY A 217 -20.89 4.34 33.24
N TRP A 218 -20.56 3.16 33.75
CA TRP A 218 -21.14 1.87 33.35
C TRP A 218 -22.44 1.62 34.10
#